data_AF-Q17I47-F1
#
_entry.id   AF-Q17I47-F1
#
_cell.length_a   1.000
_cell.length_b   1.000
_cell.length_c   1.000
_cell.angle_alpha   90.00
_cell.angle_beta   90.00
_cell.angle_gamma   90.00
#
_symmetry.space_group_name_H-M   'P 1'
#
loop_
_entity.id
_entity.type
_entity.pdbx_description
1 polymer ?
#
loop_
_entity_poly.entity_id
_entity_poly.type
_entity_poly.pdbx_seq_one_letter_code
_entity_poly.pdbx_strand_id
1 'polypeptide(L)'
;MYYRSMRYEILALARKHRTGFLQLHFNVSLMEAKARNSERSNPIPEDTMSRMWIKLEKPNGHFYRWEKNTVDLLGNNNLDDLETVEQRIIQCTNSPECPIEQNEVREPVEQSTIHKVDLLLRKAVSDVIKHQKALLNGADLKLFTKQLVCKRKAILNDLKLGLIDVDPQCATKEQIELLF
;
A
#
# COMPACT_ATOMS: atom_id res chain seq x y z
N MET A 1 14.34 2.43 19.88
CA MET A 1 14.70 1.29 18.98
C MET A 1 15.45 1.83 17.79
N TYR A 2 16.52 1.14 17.37
CA TYR A 2 17.51 1.70 16.43
C TYR A 2 17.07 1.61 14.96
N TYR A 3 16.60 0.43 14.53
CA TYR A 3 16.05 0.24 13.19
C TYR A 3 14.52 0.33 13.21
N ARG A 4 13.94 0.74 12.09
CA ARG A 4 12.49 0.79 11.85
C ARG A 4 11.87 -0.60 11.83
N SER A 5 12.56 -1.61 11.30
CA SER A 5 12.10 -3.01 11.32
C SER A 5 11.83 -3.50 12.74
N MET A 6 12.70 -3.17 13.70
CA MET A 6 12.52 -3.51 15.11
C MET A 6 11.22 -2.93 15.68
N ARG A 7 10.87 -1.69 15.31
CA ARG A 7 9.61 -1.05 15.74
C ARG A 7 8.40 -1.71 15.10
N TYR A 8 8.52 -2.06 13.82
CA TYR A 8 7.46 -2.75 13.10
C TYR A 8 7.16 -4.13 13.67
N GLU A 9 8.18 -4.88 14.13
CA GLU A 9 7.99 -6.18 14.78
C GLU A 9 7.12 -6.08 16.04
N ILE A 10 7.32 -5.04 16.85
CA ILE A 10 6.48 -4.80 18.03
C ILE A 10 5.05 -4.42 17.63
N LEU A 11 4.88 -3.58 16.61
CA LEU A 11 3.55 -3.27 16.08
C LEU A 11 2.86 -4.53 15.54
N ALA A 12 3.58 -5.42 14.84
CA ALA A 12 3.04 -6.67 14.34
C ALA A 12 2.57 -7.57 15.50
N LEU A 13 3.29 -7.57 16.62
CA LEU A 13 2.86 -8.26 17.83
C LEU A 13 1.59 -7.65 18.42
N ALA A 14 1.53 -6.31 18.54
CA ALA A 14 0.34 -5.62 19.03
C ALA A 14 -0.91 -5.93 18.18
N ARG A 15 -0.73 -5.95 16.85
CA ARG A 15 -1.77 -6.36 15.89
C ARG A 15 -2.23 -7.79 16.10
N LYS A 16 -1.29 -8.73 16.24
CA LYS A 16 -1.58 -10.15 16.48
C LYS A 16 -2.45 -10.34 17.73
N HIS A 17 -2.20 -9.55 18.77
CA HIS A 17 -2.91 -9.65 20.04
C HIS A 17 -4.07 -8.66 20.20
N ARG A 18 -4.37 -7.85 19.17
CA ARG A 18 -5.40 -6.81 19.20
C ARG A 18 -5.22 -5.85 20.39
N THR A 19 -3.99 -5.42 20.63
CA THR A 19 -3.67 -4.47 21.70
C THR A 19 -3.32 -3.10 21.15
N GLY A 20 -3.40 -2.08 22.00
CA GLY A 20 -2.88 -0.75 21.68
C GLY A 20 -1.37 -0.78 21.41
N PHE A 21 -0.91 0.16 20.57
CA PHE A 21 0.51 0.39 20.32
C PHE A 21 0.81 1.89 20.42
N LEU A 22 1.80 2.23 21.24
CA LEU A 22 2.35 3.57 21.40
C LEU A 22 3.87 3.48 21.35
N GLN A 23 4.47 4.41 20.61
CA GLN A 23 5.90 4.58 20.50
C GLN A 23 6.31 5.92 21.13
N LEU A 24 7.26 5.87 22.05
CA LEU A 24 7.89 7.07 22.60
C LEU A 24 9.27 7.23 21.98
N HIS A 25 9.53 8.39 21.40
CA HIS A 25 10.81 8.73 20.78
C HIS A 25 11.49 9.84 21.57
N PHE A 26 12.58 9.49 22.25
CA PHE A 26 13.40 10.47 22.97
C PHE A 26 14.36 11.15 21.99
N ASN A 27 13.98 12.33 21.52
CA ASN A 27 14.74 13.13 20.57
C ASN A 27 15.70 14.07 21.31
N VAL A 28 16.83 13.52 21.74
CA VAL A 28 17.93 14.24 22.40
C VAL A 28 19.00 14.60 21.37
N SER A 29 19.66 15.75 21.51
CA SER A 29 20.76 16.10 20.60
C SER A 29 21.98 15.19 20.79
N LEU A 30 22.82 15.05 19.75
CA LEU A 30 24.07 14.28 19.86
C LEU A 30 24.99 14.84 20.95
N MET A 31 25.04 16.17 21.09
CA MET A 31 25.86 16.84 22.09
C MET A 31 25.44 16.48 23.51
N GLU A 32 24.15 16.59 23.82
CA GLU A 32 23.61 16.21 25.13
C GLU A 32 23.77 14.71 25.40
N ALA A 33 23.54 13.87 24.38
CA ALA A 33 23.72 12.43 24.50
C ALA A 33 25.17 12.07 24.85
N LYS A 34 26.16 12.75 24.23
CA LYS A 34 27.59 12.57 24.53
C LYS A 34 27.95 13.05 25.94
N ALA A 35 27.45 14.22 26.34
CA ALA A 35 27.66 14.75 27.70
C ALA A 35 27.16 13.75 28.75
N ARG A 36 25.90 13.29 28.65
CA ARG A 36 25.32 12.29 29.55
C ARG A 36 26.04 10.94 29.48
N ASN A 37 26.59 10.58 28.32
CA ASN A 37 27.34 9.32 28.19
C ASN A 37 28.68 9.38 28.92
N SER A 38 29.36 10.54 28.97
CA SER A 38 30.63 10.72 29.67
C SER A 38 30.53 10.54 31.19
N GLU A 39 29.34 10.80 31.75
CA GLU A 39 29.03 10.64 33.18
C GLU A 39 28.74 9.19 33.59
N ARG A 40 28.61 8.27 32.62
CA ARG A 40 28.30 6.86 32.90
C ARG A 40 29.54 6.13 33.40
N SER A 41 29.34 5.18 34.30
CA SER A 41 30.40 4.28 34.77
C SER A 41 31.06 3.46 33.66
N ASN A 42 30.32 3.16 32.58
CA ASN A 42 30.83 2.48 31.39
C ASN A 42 30.38 3.23 30.12
N PRO A 43 31.13 4.26 29.68
CA PRO A 43 30.77 5.07 28.54
C PRO A 43 30.98 4.32 27.21
N ILE A 44 30.10 4.56 26.24
CA ILE A 44 30.30 4.08 24.86
C ILE A 44 31.28 5.03 24.15
N PRO A 45 32.20 4.54 23.30
CA PRO A 45 33.09 5.41 22.52
C PRO A 45 32.33 6.45 21.69
N GLU A 46 32.82 7.69 21.68
CA GLU A 46 32.16 8.80 20.98
C GLU A 46 31.98 8.57 19.48
N ASP A 47 32.95 7.91 18.83
CA ASP A 47 32.85 7.57 17.41
C ASP A 47 31.69 6.62 17.14
N THR A 48 31.47 5.66 18.05
CA THR A 48 30.32 4.76 17.98
C THR A 48 29.02 5.53 18.13
N MET A 49 28.94 6.44 19.10
CA MET A 49 27.75 7.30 19.26
C MET A 49 27.48 8.16 18.02
N SER A 50 28.51 8.74 17.43
CA SER A 50 28.40 9.59 16.23
C SER A 50 27.92 8.77 15.03
N ARG A 51 28.49 7.58 14.82
CA ARG A 51 28.00 6.64 13.78
C ARG A 51 26.57 6.20 14.03
N MET A 52 26.22 5.91 15.28
CA MET A 52 24.87 5.50 15.66
C MET A 52 23.86 6.61 15.37
N TRP A 53 24.17 7.85 15.72
CA TRP A 53 23.32 9.02 15.48
C TRP A 53 23.01 9.22 13.99
N ILE A 54 24.03 9.13 13.14
CA ILE A 54 23.86 9.31 11.68
C ILE A 54 22.98 8.21 11.08
N LYS A 55 23.14 6.97 11.55
CA LYS A 55 22.44 5.80 11.03
C LYS A 55 21.10 5.50 11.73
N LEU A 56 20.75 6.24 12.78
CA LEU A 56 19.52 6.04 13.51
C LEU A 56 18.33 6.31 12.61
N GLU A 57 17.48 5.30 12.38
CA GLU A 57 16.27 5.45 11.59
C GLU A 57 15.18 6.11 12.45
N LYS A 58 15.18 7.44 12.56
CA LYS A 58 14.21 8.17 13.38
C LYS A 58 12.76 7.84 12.96
N PRO A 59 11.82 7.71 13.92
CA PRO A 59 10.41 7.58 13.62
C PRO A 59 9.89 8.70 12.71
N ASN A 60 8.99 8.36 11.80
CA ASN A 60 8.40 9.31 10.89
C ASN A 60 6.97 8.91 10.50
N GLY A 61 6.00 9.40 11.28
CA GLY A 61 4.57 9.15 11.03
C GLY A 61 4.03 9.75 9.72
N HIS A 62 4.74 10.70 9.11
CA HIS A 62 4.36 11.29 7.82
C HIS A 62 4.67 10.34 6.66
N PHE A 63 5.87 9.78 6.61
CA PHE A 63 6.27 8.82 5.59
C PHE A 63 5.73 7.40 5.87
N TYR A 64 5.64 7.02 7.14
CA TYR A 64 5.22 5.69 7.56
C TYR A 64 3.94 5.80 8.39
N ARG A 65 2.79 5.67 7.72
CA ARG A 65 1.46 5.78 8.36
C ARG A 65 1.26 4.86 9.57
N TRP A 66 1.98 3.74 9.66
CA TRP A 66 1.92 2.82 10.79
C TRP A 66 2.67 3.34 12.03
N GLU A 67 3.55 4.33 11.89
CA GLU A 67 4.20 5.04 13.00
C GLU A 67 3.38 6.24 13.50
N LYS A 68 2.10 6.34 13.10
CA LYS A 68 1.16 7.41 13.53
C LYS A 68 1.08 7.59 15.04
N ASN A 69 1.29 6.52 15.81
CA ASN A 69 1.26 6.51 17.26
C ASN A 69 2.66 6.73 17.86
N THR A 70 3.35 7.77 17.38
CA THR A 70 4.62 8.22 17.94
C THR A 70 4.42 9.52 18.70
N VAL A 71 5.02 9.62 19.88
CA VAL A 71 5.19 10.87 20.64
C VAL A 71 6.68 11.16 20.73
N ASP A 72 7.07 12.34 20.26
CA ASP A 72 8.45 12.84 20.34
C ASP A 72 8.65 13.62 21.64
N LEU A 73 9.64 13.20 22.43
CA LEU A 73 9.99 13.77 23.72
C LEU A 73 11.36 14.45 23.60
N LEU A 74 11.45 15.74 23.93
CA LEU A 74 12.66 16.54 23.70
C LEU A 74 13.76 16.38 24.78
N GLY A 75 13.59 15.42 25.70
CA GLY A 75 14.65 15.00 26.63
C GLY A 75 14.90 15.93 27.82
N ASN A 76 14.03 16.91 28.00
CA ASN A 76 13.94 17.90 29.07
C ASN A 76 12.88 17.56 30.13
N ASN A 77 12.12 16.46 29.95
CA ASN A 77 11.18 15.88 30.92
C ASN A 77 10.21 16.91 31.52
N ASN A 78 9.52 17.67 30.66
CA ASN A 78 8.53 18.64 31.12
C ASN A 78 7.24 17.93 31.58
N LEU A 79 6.47 18.55 32.48
CA LEU A 79 5.20 17.98 32.96
C LEU A 79 4.19 17.79 31.80
N ASP A 80 4.20 18.71 30.83
CA ASP A 80 3.34 18.67 29.64
C ASP A 80 3.61 17.43 28.75
N ASP A 81 4.85 16.94 28.75
CA ASP A 81 5.22 15.71 28.04
C ASP A 81 4.53 14.50 28.67
N LEU A 82 4.42 14.48 30.00
CA LEU A 82 3.80 13.38 30.73
C LEU A 82 2.29 13.32 30.47
N GLU A 83 1.61 14.47 30.53
CA GLU A 83 0.17 14.54 30.23
C GLU A 83 -0.10 14.09 28.79
N THR A 84 0.72 14.53 27.83
CA THR A 84 0.61 14.11 26.43
C THR A 84 0.77 12.58 26.28
N VAL A 85 1.72 12.00 27.00
CA VAL A 85 1.95 10.55 27.01
C VAL A 85 0.76 9.82 27.62
N GLU A 86 0.23 10.27 28.76
CA GLU A 86 -0.95 9.68 29.41
C GLU A 86 -2.18 9.69 28.49
N GLN A 87 -2.48 10.85 27.90
CA GLN A 87 -3.58 10.97 26.93
C GLN A 87 -3.40 10.00 25.75
N ARG A 88 -2.16 9.86 25.26
CA ARG A 88 -1.89 8.96 24.14
C ARG A 88 -1.99 7.48 24.53
N ILE A 89 -1.59 7.11 25.74
CA ILE A 89 -1.79 5.76 26.29
C ILE A 89 -3.28 5.41 26.30
N ILE A 90 -4.13 6.31 26.81
CA ILE A 90 -5.59 6.12 26.85
C ILE A 90 -6.13 5.94 25.43
N GLN A 91 -5.74 6.82 24.50
CA GLN A 91 -6.17 6.75 23.10
C GLN A 91 -5.80 5.42 22.44
N CYS A 92 -4.53 4.99 22.58
CA CYS A 92 -4.04 3.74 22.01
C CYS A 92 -4.69 2.51 22.65
N THR A 93 -5.02 2.57 23.94
CA THR A 93 -5.72 1.50 24.65
C THR A 93 -7.16 1.34 24.15
N ASN A 94 -7.85 2.46 23.91
CA ASN A 94 -9.23 2.48 23.41
C ASN A 94 -9.33 2.21 21.89
N SER A 95 -8.21 2.25 21.17
CA SER A 95 -8.12 1.99 19.73
C SER A 95 -7.03 0.93 19.45
N PRO A 96 -7.31 -0.35 19.75
CA PRO A 96 -6.34 -1.42 19.55
C PRO A 96 -5.96 -1.59 18.08
N GLU A 97 -4.74 -2.05 17.84
CA GLU A 97 -4.25 -2.31 16.50
C GLU A 97 -4.89 -3.58 15.94
N CYS A 98 -5.50 -3.49 14.77
CA CYS A 98 -6.10 -4.64 14.11
C CYS A 98 -5.01 -5.46 13.37
N PRO A 99 -5.14 -6.80 13.34
CA PRO A 99 -4.40 -7.62 12.40
C PRO A 99 -4.49 -7.01 11.01
N ILE A 100 -3.35 -6.92 10.30
CA ILE A 100 -3.44 -6.74 8.85
C ILE A 100 -4.13 -8.00 8.37
N GLU A 101 -5.35 -7.88 7.84
CA GLU A 101 -6.02 -8.96 7.13
C GLU A 101 -5.01 -9.52 6.12
N GLN A 102 -4.46 -10.69 6.42
CA GLN A 102 -3.55 -11.39 5.53
C GLN A 102 -4.39 -11.94 4.39
N ASN A 103 -4.84 -11.09 3.47
CA ASN A 103 -5.77 -11.45 2.43
C ASN A 103 -6.77 -12.50 2.94
N GLU A 104 -7.65 -12.13 3.88
CA GLU A 104 -8.89 -12.87 4.00
C GLU A 104 -9.38 -13.02 2.57
N VAL A 105 -9.54 -14.27 2.12
CA VAL A 105 -9.94 -14.65 0.78
C VAL A 105 -10.90 -13.57 0.32
N ARG A 106 -10.45 -12.67 -0.57
CA ARG A 106 -11.33 -11.61 -1.08
C ARG A 106 -12.51 -12.39 -1.58
N GLU A 107 -13.65 -12.30 -0.91
CA GLU A 107 -14.88 -12.84 -1.46
C GLU A 107 -14.90 -12.29 -2.88
N PRO A 108 -14.99 -13.15 -3.91
CA PRO A 108 -14.86 -12.72 -5.27
C PRO A 108 -15.89 -11.62 -5.46
N VAL A 109 -15.42 -10.37 -5.52
CA VAL A 109 -16.25 -9.21 -5.79
C VAL A 109 -17.01 -9.60 -7.04
N GLU A 110 -18.34 -9.70 -6.95
CA GLU A 110 -19.16 -10.10 -8.08
C GLU A 110 -18.78 -9.19 -9.24
N GLN A 111 -18.10 -9.78 -10.23
CA GLN A 111 -17.59 -9.00 -11.36
C GLN A 111 -18.81 -8.39 -12.05
N SER A 112 -18.88 -7.06 -12.06
CA SER A 112 -19.97 -6.36 -12.75
C SER A 112 -20.07 -6.87 -14.19
N THR A 113 -21.28 -6.90 -14.74
CA THR A 113 -21.55 -7.34 -16.12
C THR A 113 -20.59 -6.69 -17.13
N ILE A 114 -20.27 -5.41 -16.92
CA ILE A 114 -19.31 -4.64 -17.72
C ILE A 114 -17.90 -5.25 -17.69
N HIS A 115 -17.45 -5.71 -16.52
CA HIS A 115 -16.14 -6.34 -16.38
C HIS A 115 -16.07 -7.70 -17.10
N LYS A 116 -17.13 -8.51 -17.00
CA LYS A 116 -17.23 -9.80 -17.71
C LYS A 116 -17.20 -9.58 -19.23
N VAL A 117 -17.96 -8.61 -19.73
CA VAL A 117 -17.99 -8.26 -21.16
C VAL A 117 -16.63 -7.70 -21.62
N ASP A 118 -15.96 -6.83 -20.86
CA ASP A 118 -14.61 -6.35 -21.20
C ASP A 118 -13.59 -7.50 -21.26
N LEU A 119 -13.68 -8.49 -20.37
CA LEU A 119 -12.80 -9.66 -20.40
C LEU A 119 -13.01 -10.49 -21.68
N LEU A 120 -14.26 -10.74 -22.07
CA LEU A 120 -14.59 -11.46 -23.30
C LEU A 120 -14.13 -10.68 -24.54
N LEU A 121 -14.36 -9.37 -24.58
CA LEU A 121 -13.93 -8.50 -25.67
C LEU A 121 -12.40 -8.48 -25.84
N ARG A 122 -11.64 -8.44 -24.74
CA ARG A 122 -10.16 -8.52 -24.80
C ARG A 122 -9.69 -9.85 -25.36
N LYS A 123 -10.36 -10.95 -25.00
CA LYS A 123 -10.05 -12.28 -25.52
C LYS A 123 -10.35 -12.37 -27.02
N ALA A 124 -11.52 -11.91 -27.47
CA ALA A 124 -11.89 -11.87 -28.88
C ALA A 124 -10.90 -11.05 -29.71
N VAL A 125 -10.55 -9.84 -29.27
CA VAL A 125 -9.53 -9.01 -29.94
C VAL A 125 -8.19 -9.74 -30.03
N SER A 126 -7.77 -10.42 -28.97
CA SER A 126 -6.51 -11.16 -28.94
C SER A 126 -6.52 -12.34 -29.92
N ASP A 127 -7.63 -13.06 -30.02
CA ASP A 127 -7.79 -14.19 -30.94
C ASP A 127 -7.79 -13.69 -32.40
N VAL A 128 -8.53 -12.63 -32.72
CA VAL A 128 -8.55 -12.02 -34.06
C VAL A 128 -7.16 -11.53 -34.47
N ILE A 129 -6.42 -10.88 -33.56
CA ILE A 129 -5.04 -10.45 -33.83
C ILE A 129 -4.14 -11.66 -34.09
N LYS A 130 -4.27 -12.74 -33.31
CA LYS A 130 -3.46 -13.96 -33.51
C LYS A 130 -3.73 -14.61 -34.87
N HIS A 131 -4.99 -14.70 -35.29
CA HIS A 131 -5.35 -15.24 -36.60
C HIS A 131 -4.80 -14.37 -37.72
N GLN A 132 -4.93 -13.05 -37.60
CA GLN A 132 -4.53 -12.12 -38.66
C GLN A 132 -3.01 -11.89 -38.73
N LYS A 133 -2.26 -12.19 -37.65
CA LYS A 133 -0.79 -12.08 -37.59
C LYS A 133 -0.09 -13.00 -38.61
N ALA A 134 -0.73 -14.10 -39.02
CA ALA A 134 -0.19 -15.00 -40.04
C ALA A 134 -0.39 -14.47 -41.48
N LEU A 135 -1.29 -13.49 -41.68
CA LEU A 135 -1.74 -13.01 -42.98
C LEU A 135 -1.26 -11.59 -43.31
N LEU A 136 -0.95 -10.77 -42.30
CA LEU A 136 -0.57 -9.37 -42.47
C LEU A 136 0.91 -9.13 -42.21
N ASN A 137 1.48 -8.16 -42.95
CA ASN A 137 2.81 -7.63 -42.64
C ASN A 137 2.78 -6.77 -41.35
N GLY A 138 3.96 -6.42 -40.83
CA GLY A 138 4.08 -5.75 -39.53
C GLY A 138 3.42 -4.35 -39.45
N ALA A 139 3.31 -3.63 -40.57
CA ALA A 139 2.68 -2.30 -40.60
C ALA A 139 1.15 -2.41 -40.62
N ASP A 140 0.62 -3.29 -41.48
CA ASP A 140 -0.81 -3.55 -41.60
C ASP A 140 -1.38 -4.18 -40.33
N LEU A 141 -0.63 -5.08 -39.69
CA LEU A 141 -1.00 -5.66 -38.40
C LEU A 141 -1.11 -4.60 -37.29
N LYS A 142 -0.25 -3.59 -37.31
CA LYS A 142 -0.26 -2.48 -36.35
C LYS A 142 -1.51 -1.61 -36.54
N LEU A 143 -1.85 -1.29 -37.78
CA LEU A 143 -3.05 -0.54 -38.12
C LEU A 143 -4.32 -1.30 -37.75
N PHE A 144 -4.37 -2.58 -38.10
CA PHE A 144 -5.47 -3.49 -37.78
C PHE A 144 -5.68 -3.64 -36.27
N THR A 145 -4.60 -3.84 -35.51
CA THR A 145 -4.65 -3.90 -34.03
C THR A 145 -5.20 -2.61 -33.44
N LYS A 146 -4.79 -1.44 -33.96
CA LYS A 146 -5.27 -0.14 -33.50
C LYS A 146 -6.78 0.01 -33.75
N GLN A 147 -7.26 -0.40 -34.92
CA GLN A 147 -8.69 -0.37 -35.26
C GLN A 147 -9.52 -1.27 -34.33
N LEU A 148 -9.07 -2.50 -34.08
CA LEU A 148 -9.72 -3.45 -33.15
C LEU A 148 -9.80 -2.90 -31.72
N VAL A 149 -8.70 -2.33 -31.22
CA VAL A 149 -8.68 -1.74 -29.87
C VAL A 149 -9.60 -0.53 -29.77
N CYS A 150 -9.69 0.29 -30.83
CA CYS A 150 -10.63 1.41 -30.89
C CYS A 150 -12.09 0.93 -30.92
N LYS A 151 -12.44 -0.03 -31.78
CA LYS A 151 -13.79 -0.64 -31.83
C LYS A 151 -14.19 -1.22 -30.47
N ARG A 152 -13.29 -1.96 -29.82
CA ARG A 152 -13.50 -2.48 -28.45
C ARG A 152 -13.86 -1.37 -27.46
N LYS A 153 -13.13 -0.25 -27.48
CA LYS A 153 -13.39 0.88 -26.58
C LYS A 153 -14.75 1.53 -26.85
N ALA A 154 -15.15 1.64 -28.11
CA ALA A 154 -16.46 2.16 -28.50
C ALA A 154 -17.57 1.26 -27.95
N ILE A 155 -17.53 -0.04 -28.24
CA ILE A 155 -18.50 -1.04 -27.74
C ILE A 155 -18.61 -0.99 -26.21
N LEU A 156 -17.47 -0.91 -25.51
CA LEU A 156 -17.47 -0.85 -24.04
C LEU A 156 -18.06 0.46 -23.50
N ASN A 157 -17.92 1.57 -24.23
CA ASN A 157 -18.53 2.84 -23.87
C ASN A 157 -20.04 2.83 -24.14
N ASP A 158 -20.47 2.28 -25.27
CA ASP A 158 -21.89 2.16 -25.60
C ASP A 158 -22.64 1.27 -24.61
N LEU A 159 -22.00 0.18 -24.15
CA LEU A 159 -22.50 -0.66 -23.06
C LEU A 159 -22.63 0.10 -21.74
N LYS A 160 -21.65 0.96 -21.40
CA LYS A 160 -21.71 1.81 -20.19
C LYS A 160 -22.82 2.86 -20.26
N LEU A 161 -23.14 3.32 -21.46
CA LEU A 161 -24.20 4.29 -21.72
C LEU A 161 -25.58 3.62 -21.86
N GLY A 162 -25.66 2.29 -21.78
CA GLY A 162 -26.91 1.54 -21.94
C GLY A 162 -27.46 1.55 -23.36
N LEU A 163 -26.63 1.87 -24.36
CA LEU A 163 -27.01 1.91 -25.77
C LEU A 163 -27.00 0.52 -26.42
N ILE A 164 -26.35 -0.45 -25.77
CA ILE A 164 -26.27 -1.85 -26.19
C ILE A 164 -26.62 -2.70 -24.97
N ASP A 165 -27.57 -3.61 -25.14
CA ASP A 165 -27.88 -4.64 -24.14
C ASP A 165 -27.21 -5.95 -24.58
N VAL A 166 -26.37 -6.50 -23.71
CA VAL A 166 -25.65 -7.76 -23.96
C VAL A 166 -25.89 -8.65 -22.77
N ASP A 167 -26.62 -9.75 -22.97
CA ASP A 167 -26.80 -10.77 -21.95
C ASP A 167 -25.45 -11.46 -21.67
N PRO A 168 -24.85 -11.28 -20.48
CA PRO A 168 -23.56 -11.88 -20.14
C PRO A 168 -23.59 -13.40 -20.01
N GLN A 169 -24.77 -14.04 -19.93
CA GLN A 169 -24.91 -15.50 -19.92
C GLN A 169 -25.07 -16.09 -21.33
N CYS A 170 -25.54 -15.28 -22.30
CA CYS A 170 -25.72 -15.71 -23.69
C CYS A 170 -24.67 -15.17 -24.66
N ALA A 171 -23.79 -14.27 -24.22
CA ALA A 171 -22.70 -13.70 -25.02
C ALA A 171 -21.70 -14.80 -25.45
N THR A 172 -21.96 -15.44 -26.60
CA THR A 172 -21.04 -16.40 -27.19
C THR A 172 -19.89 -15.69 -27.90
N LYS A 173 -18.79 -16.41 -28.11
CA LYS A 173 -17.66 -15.93 -28.91
C LYS A 173 -18.12 -15.44 -30.29
N GLU A 174 -19.12 -16.09 -30.89
CA GLU A 174 -19.70 -15.74 -32.19
C GLU A 174 -20.46 -14.40 -32.16
N GLN A 175 -21.25 -14.13 -31.11
CA GLN A 175 -21.95 -12.86 -30.95
C GLN A 175 -20.99 -11.67 -30.79
N ILE A 176 -19.84 -11.91 -30.15
CA ILE A 176 -18.80 -10.89 -29.97
C ILE A 176 -17.98 -10.70 -31.25
N GLU A 177 -17.76 -11.77 -32.01
CA GLU A 177 -17.11 -11.70 -33.33
C GLU A 177 -17.96 -10.92 -34.34
N LEU A 178 -19.30 -10.97 -34.26
CA LEU A 178 -20.21 -10.17 -35.09
C LEU A 178 -20.15 -8.65 -34.82
N LEU A 179 -19.57 -8.22 -33.69
CA LEU A 179 -19.39 -6.81 -33.36
C LEU A 179 -18.12 -6.20 -34.00
N PHE A 180 -17.32 -7.01 -34.70
CA PHE A 180 -16.09 -6.59 -35.38
C PHE A 180 -16.25 -6.55 -36.89
#